data_AF-A0A1D8B1V0-F1
#
_entry.id   AF-A0A1D8B1V0-F1
#
_cell.length_a   1.000
_cell.length_b   1.000
_cell.length_c   1.000
_cell.angle_alpha   90.00
_cell.angle_beta   90.00
_cell.angle_gamma   90.00
#
_symmetry.space_group_name_H-M   'P 1'
#
loop_
_entity.id
_entity.type
_entity.pdbx_description
1 polymer ?
#
loop_
_entity_poly.entity_id
_entity_poly.type
_entity_poly.pdbx_seq_one_letter_code
_entity_poly.pdbx_strand_id
1 'polypeptide(L)'
;MASMLGQLRGELADFQSDATRTGRELEIYLRRFTVQQGRINALIGGSTRRVDAELINTLEQAHRQLTHAIMALDVVAKSTGEYADSL
;
A
#
# COMPACT_ATOMS: atom_id res chain seq x y z
N MET A 1 14.64 2.92 -33.72
CA MET A 1 13.35 2.90 -32.97
C MET A 1 13.15 1.64 -32.13
N ALA A 2 13.56 0.44 -32.58
CA ALA A 2 13.50 -0.77 -31.75
C ALA A 2 14.21 -0.66 -30.36
N SER A 3 15.23 0.21 -30.25
CA SER A 3 15.95 0.44 -28.99
C SER A 3 15.16 1.19 -27.92
N MET A 4 14.29 2.14 -28.28
CA MET A 4 13.51 2.92 -27.31
C MET A 4 12.30 2.13 -26.80
N LEU A 5 11.66 1.34 -27.66
CA LEU A 5 10.57 0.44 -27.24
C LEU A 5 11.09 -0.69 -26.34
N GLY A 6 12.25 -1.26 -26.66
CA GLY A 6 12.90 -2.24 -25.80
C GLY A 6 13.31 -1.67 -24.43
N GLN A 7 13.86 -0.45 -24.40
CA GLN A 7 14.18 0.26 -23.15
C GLN A 7 12.92 0.53 -22.33
N LEU A 8 11.87 1.05 -22.94
CA LEU A 8 10.59 1.30 -22.27
C LEU A 8 10.01 0.00 -21.69
N ARG A 9 10.03 -1.10 -22.46
CA ARG A 9 9.55 -2.40 -21.97
C ARG A 9 10.35 -2.90 -20.76
N GLY A 10 11.66 -2.65 -20.72
CA GLY A 10 12.51 -2.94 -19.56
C GLY A 10 12.10 -2.13 -18.33
N GLU A 11 11.98 -0.81 -18.46
CA GLU A 11 11.56 0.09 -17.37
C GLU A 11 10.18 -0.26 -16.81
N LEU A 12 9.24 -0.62 -17.70
CA LEU A 12 7.90 -1.07 -17.30
C LEU A 12 7.96 -2.38 -16.49
N ALA A 13 8.77 -3.35 -16.92
CA ALA A 13 8.92 -4.61 -16.22
C ALA A 13 9.55 -4.43 -14.82
N ASP A 14 10.56 -3.57 -14.73
CA ASP A 14 11.21 -3.23 -13.45
C ASP A 14 10.21 -2.53 -12.51
N PHE A 15 9.44 -1.57 -13.02
CA PHE A 15 8.46 -0.87 -12.21
C PHE A 15 7.31 -1.78 -11.75
N GLN A 16 6.84 -2.69 -12.61
CA GLN A 16 5.85 -3.71 -12.23
C GLN A 16 6.37 -4.60 -11.09
N SER A 17 7.61 -5.06 -11.18
CA SER A 17 8.26 -5.89 -10.16
C SER A 17 8.36 -5.15 -8.82
N ASP A 18 8.82 -3.90 -8.87
CA ASP A 18 8.97 -3.05 -7.69
C ASP A 18 7.62 -2.75 -7.03
N ALA A 19 6.60 -2.36 -7.80
CA ALA A 19 5.25 -2.10 -7.30
C ALA A 19 4.66 -3.35 -6.63
N THR A 20 4.82 -4.52 -7.24
CA THR A 20 4.39 -5.81 -6.67
C THR A 20 5.09 -6.11 -5.35
N ARG A 21 6.42 -5.93 -5.30
CA ARG A 21 7.21 -6.18 -4.08
C ARG A 21 6.78 -5.23 -2.96
N THR A 22 6.71 -3.93 -3.23
CA THR A 22 6.31 -2.93 -2.23
C THR A 22 4.88 -3.15 -1.75
N GLY A 23 3.95 -3.52 -2.65
CA GLY A 23 2.57 -3.87 -2.26
C GLY A 23 2.54 -5.01 -1.24
N ARG A 24 3.29 -6.09 -1.49
CA ARG A 24 3.39 -7.23 -0.56
C ARG A 24 4.02 -6.85 0.79
N GLU A 25 5.05 -6.01 0.77
CA GLU A 25 5.67 -5.52 2.01
C GLU A 25 4.70 -4.67 2.83
N LEU A 26 3.92 -3.80 2.17
CA LEU A 26 2.87 -3.03 2.80
C LEU A 26 1.75 -3.91 3.35
N GLU A 27 1.34 -4.98 2.67
CA GLU A 27 0.37 -5.95 3.21
C GLU A 27 0.88 -6.63 4.49
N ILE A 28 2.15 -7.05 4.50
CA ILE A 28 2.77 -7.63 5.69
C ILE A 28 2.79 -6.60 6.83
N TYR A 29 3.14 -5.35 6.51
CA TYR A 29 3.12 -4.26 7.49
C TYR A 29 1.70 -3.97 8.00
N LEU A 30 0.70 -3.89 7.12
CA LEU A 30 -0.70 -3.66 7.46
C LEU A 30 -1.24 -4.71 8.44
N ARG A 31 -0.85 -5.99 8.28
CA ARG A 31 -1.19 -7.04 9.25
C ARG A 31 -0.63 -6.74 10.64
N ARG A 32 0.65 -6.35 10.74
CA ARG A 32 1.29 -5.97 12.01
C ARG A 32 0.66 -4.71 12.61
N PHE A 33 0.41 -3.71 11.77
CA PHE A 33 -0.24 -2.45 12.15
C PHE A 33 -1.62 -2.72 12.75
N THR A 34 -2.44 -3.56 12.09
CA THR A 34 -3.78 -3.93 12.56
C THR A 34 -3.76 -4.60 13.93
N VAL A 35 -2.79 -5.51 14.18
CA VAL A 35 -2.63 -6.14 15.50
C VAL A 35 -2.26 -5.09 16.57
N GLN A 36 -1.34 -4.17 16.26
CA GLN A 36 -0.94 -3.12 17.20
C GLN A 36 -2.07 -2.14 17.48
N GLN A 37 -2.77 -1.67 16.44
CA GLN A 37 -3.96 -0.83 16.55
C GLN A 37 -5.04 -1.50 17.41
N GLY A 38 -5.31 -2.80 17.19
CA GLY A 38 -6.26 -3.56 18.01
C GLY A 38 -5.89 -3.59 19.50
N ARG A 39 -4.60 -3.77 19.82
CA ARG A 39 -4.10 -3.70 21.21
C ARG A 39 -4.30 -2.32 21.83
N ILE A 40 -4.03 -1.24 21.08
CA ILE A 40 -4.25 0.14 21.55
C ILE A 40 -5.75 0.38 21.76
N ASN A 41 -6.59 0.05 20.78
CA ASN A 41 -8.04 0.20 20.89
C ASN A 41 -8.62 -0.57 22.08
N ALA A 42 -8.09 -1.75 22.41
CA ALA A 42 -8.50 -2.50 23.60
C ALA A 42 -8.15 -1.78 24.93
N LEU A 43 -7.10 -0.97 24.95
CA LEU A 43 -6.67 -0.22 26.14
C LEU A 43 -7.43 1.09 26.32
N ILE A 44 -7.76 1.79 25.23
CA ILE A 44 -8.29 3.17 25.28
C ILE A 44 -9.63 3.37 24.56
N GLY A 45 -10.20 2.36 23.91
CA GLY A 45 -11.40 2.48 23.07
C GLY A 45 -12.68 2.92 23.78
N GLY A 46 -12.77 2.72 25.09
CA GLY A 46 -13.88 3.20 25.93
C GLY A 46 -13.60 4.53 26.64
N SER A 47 -12.45 5.16 26.37
CA SER A 47 -12.05 6.40 27.04
C SER A 47 -12.90 7.58 26.60
N THR A 48 -13.30 8.41 27.57
CA THR A 48 -13.98 9.70 27.32
C THR A 48 -12.99 10.85 27.09
N ARG A 49 -11.68 10.58 27.19
CA ARG A 49 -10.65 11.60 26.99
C ARG A 49 -10.52 11.93 25.51
N ARG A 50 -10.60 13.22 25.19
CA ARG A 50 -10.44 13.72 23.83
C ARG A 50 -9.16 13.24 23.14
N VAL A 51 -8.04 13.23 23.86
CA VAL A 51 -6.74 12.79 23.31
C VAL A 51 -6.73 11.33 22.87
N ASP A 52 -7.47 10.46 23.57
CA ASP A 52 -7.55 9.04 23.23
C ASP A 52 -8.39 8.85 21.96
N ALA A 53 -9.50 9.58 21.83
CA ALA A 53 -10.32 9.60 20.61
C ALA A 53 -9.55 10.13 19.38
N GLU A 54 -8.74 11.18 19.56
CA GLU A 54 -7.88 11.72 18.51
C GLU A 54 -6.82 10.71 18.05
N LEU A 55 -6.22 9.97 18.99
CA LEU A 55 -5.28 8.90 18.67
C LEU A 55 -5.94 7.76 17.89
N ILE A 56 -7.10 7.27 18.34
CA ILE A 56 -7.85 6.20 17.64
C ILE A 56 -8.16 6.61 16.20
N ASN A 57 -8.68 7.83 16.01
CA ASN A 57 -8.98 8.35 14.67
C ASN A 57 -7.71 8.43 13.79
N THR A 58 -6.58 8.86 14.35
CA THR A 58 -5.30 8.91 13.63
C THR A 58 -4.87 7.52 13.17
N LEU A 59 -5.00 6.51 14.04
CA LEU A 59 -4.66 5.11 13.70
C LEU A 59 -5.59 4.56 12.62
N GLU A 60 -6.88 4.85 12.69
CA GLU A 60 -7.85 4.43 11.66
C GLU A 60 -7.59 5.11 10.30
N GLN A 61 -7.21 6.39 10.30
CA GLN A 61 -6.81 7.09 9.08
C GLN A 61 -5.56 6.46 8.46
N ALA A 62 -4.54 6.17 9.25
CA ALA A 62 -3.33 5.50 8.78
C ALA A 62 -3.65 4.10 8.21
N HIS A 63 -4.52 3.32 8.87
CA HIS A 63 -4.98 2.03 8.36
C HIS A 63 -5.58 2.15 6.96
N ARG A 64 -6.52 3.08 6.77
CA ARG A 64 -7.17 3.30 5.46
C ARG A 64 -6.16 3.72 4.38
N GLN A 65 -5.22 4.59 4.72
CA GLN A 65 -4.19 5.04 3.78
C GLN A 65 -3.27 3.89 3.35
N LEU A 66 -2.90 2.99 4.27
CA LEU A 66 -2.13 1.79 3.93
C LEU A 66 -2.90 0.86 2.98
N THR A 67 -4.19 0.63 3.24
CA THR A 67 -5.03 -0.16 2.34
C THR A 67 -5.11 0.47 0.94
N HIS A 68 -5.32 1.78 0.85
CA HIS A 68 -5.34 2.48 -0.43
C HIS A 68 -4.01 2.43 -1.17
N ALA A 69 -2.88 2.54 -0.45
CA ALA A 69 -1.55 2.45 -1.04
C ALA A 69 -1.30 1.06 -1.64
N ILE A 70 -1.70 -0.02 -0.95
CA ILE A 70 -1.62 -1.39 -1.48
C ILE A 70 -2.43 -1.52 -2.77
N MET A 71 -3.69 -1.06 -2.77
CA MET A 71 -4.55 -1.10 -3.95
C MET A 71 -3.96 -0.30 -5.11
N ALA A 72 -3.40 0.88 -4.84
CA ALA A 72 -2.79 1.72 -5.87
C ALA A 72 -1.58 1.04 -6.51
N LEU A 73 -0.74 0.37 -5.72
CA LEU A 73 0.41 -0.38 -6.25
C LEU A 73 -0.02 -1.58 -7.08
N ASP A 74 -1.11 -2.26 -6.71
CA ASP A 74 -1.64 -3.38 -7.49
C ASP A 74 -2.17 -2.91 -8.85
N VAL A 75 -2.87 -1.76 -8.88
CA VAL A 75 -3.31 -1.11 -10.13
C VAL A 75 -2.12 -0.70 -11.00
N VAL A 76 -1.06 -0.15 -10.41
CA VAL A 76 0.17 0.21 -11.14
C VAL A 76 0.82 -1.03 -11.74
N ALA A 77 1.05 -2.09 -10.95
CA ALA A 77 1.66 -3.31 -11.42
C ALA A 77 0.87 -3.92 -12.59
N LYS A 78 -0.46 -3.96 -12.47
CA LYS A 78 -1.35 -4.45 -13.53
C LYS A 78 -1.26 -3.61 -14.79
N SER A 79 -1.45 -2.29 -14.68
CA SER A 79 -1.50 -1.39 -15.84
C SER A 79 -0.17 -1.34 -16.58
N THR A 80 0.94 -1.42 -15.84
CA THR A 80 2.29 -1.41 -16.38
C THR A 80 2.57 -2.71 -17.16
N GLY A 81 2.15 -3.86 -16.63
CA GLY A 81 2.24 -5.14 -17.35
C GLY A 81 1.37 -5.19 -18.60
N GLU A 82 0.10 -4.77 -18.50
CA GLU A 82 -0.82 -4.71 -19.64
C GLU A 82 -0.30 -3.81 -20.77
N TYR A 83 0.29 -2.66 -20.43
CA TYR A 83 0.90 -1.78 -21.41
C TYR A 83 2.16 -2.39 -22.03
N ALA A 84 3.04 -3.01 -21.23
CA ALA A 84 4.24 -3.68 -21.72
C ALA A 84 3.93 -4.84 -22.69
N ASP A 85 2.84 -5.57 -22.45
CA ASP A 85 2.37 -6.65 -23.33
C ASP A 85 1.78 -6.13 -24.66
N SER A 86 1.36 -4.85 -24.70
CA SER A 86 0.85 -4.20 -25.90
C SER A 86 1.93 -3.60 -26.82
N LEU A 87 3.18 -3.54 -26.35
CA LEU A 87 4.36 -3.03 -27.08
C LEU A 87 5.06 -4.11 -27.92
#